data_AF-A0A8C3P037-F1
#
_entry.id   AF-A0A8C3P037-F1
#
_cell.length_a   1.000
_cell.length_b   1.000
_cell.length_c   1.000
_cell.angle_alpha   90.00
_cell.angle_beta   90.00
_cell.angle_gamma   90.00
#
_symmetry.space_group_name_H-M   'P 1'
#
loop_
_entity.id
_entity.type
_entity.pdbx_description
1 polymer ?
#
loop_
_entity_poly.entity_id
_entity_poly.type
_entity_poly.pdbx_seq_one_letter_code
_entity_poly.pdbx_strand_id
1 'polypeptide(L)'
;MGCVSGECWGWGTPGRVCRALRLGLLQDAFDDAVKYFGENPKTTPPSVFFPVFVRFVKAYKQAEEENELRKKQEQALMEKLMEQEALMEQQDQKSPSHKSKRQQQELIAELRRRQVKDNRHVYEGKDGAIEDIITGTAPS
;
A
#
# COMPACT_ATOMS: atom_id res chain seq x y z
N MET A 1 -74.14 23.80 -18.50
CA MET A 1 -75.49 23.47 -17.99
C MET A 1 -75.83 22.04 -18.38
N GLY A 2 -76.23 21.22 -17.40
CA GLY A 2 -77.29 20.20 -17.49
C GLY A 2 -77.14 18.99 -18.43
N CYS A 3 -77.25 17.80 -17.83
CA CYS A 3 -77.27 16.44 -18.39
C CYS A 3 -78.18 16.19 -19.61
N VAL A 4 -77.78 15.23 -20.47
CA VAL A 4 -78.66 14.17 -20.98
C VAL A 4 -77.85 12.86 -21.05
N SER A 5 -78.30 11.87 -20.28
CA SER A 5 -78.12 10.42 -20.50
C SER A 5 -76.72 9.92 -20.93
N GLY A 6 -75.81 9.87 -19.96
CA GLY A 6 -75.35 8.57 -19.48
C GLY A 6 -74.57 7.62 -20.39
N GLU A 7 -73.98 8.03 -21.52
CA GLU A 7 -73.09 7.14 -22.28
C GLU A 7 -72.11 7.93 -23.16
N CYS A 8 -70.89 8.11 -22.66
CA CYS A 8 -69.68 8.35 -23.47
C CYS A 8 -68.46 8.27 -22.56
N TRP A 9 -67.78 7.12 -22.50
CA TRP A 9 -66.32 7.03 -22.50
C TRP A 9 -65.92 5.65 -23.04
N GLY A 10 -65.34 5.66 -24.25
CA GLY A 10 -64.83 4.47 -24.91
C GLY A 10 -63.80 3.73 -24.06
N TRP A 11 -63.83 2.41 -24.18
CA TRP A 11 -62.96 1.49 -23.46
C TRP A 11 -61.50 1.64 -23.90
N GLY A 12 -60.72 2.40 -23.12
CA GLY A 12 -59.26 2.36 -23.11
C GLY A 12 -58.77 2.07 -21.69
N THR A 13 -58.51 0.81 -21.36
CA THR A 13 -58.21 0.34 -19.99
C THR A 13 -57.12 1.18 -19.26
N PRO A 14 -57.38 1.66 -18.03
CA PRO A 14 -56.43 2.50 -17.25
C PRO A 14 -55.07 1.86 -16.96
N GLY A 15 -55.00 0.53 -16.85
CA GLY A 15 -53.79 -0.19 -16.44
C GLY A 15 -52.70 -0.35 -17.50
N ARG A 16 -52.96 0.01 -18.76
CA ARG A 16 -51.94 -0.05 -19.83
C ARG A 16 -51.09 1.21 -19.88
N VAL A 17 -51.70 2.37 -19.63
CA VAL A 17 -51.00 3.67 -19.64
C VAL A 17 -50.03 3.79 -18.46
N CYS A 18 -50.41 3.35 -17.26
CA CYS A 18 -49.50 3.36 -16.10
C CYS A 18 -48.28 2.45 -16.25
N ARG A 19 -48.42 1.30 -16.93
CA ARG A 19 -47.29 0.40 -17.22
C ARG A 19 -46.37 0.97 -18.29
N ALA A 20 -46.93 1.53 -19.36
CA ALA A 20 -46.15 2.18 -20.42
C ALA A 20 -45.36 3.38 -19.89
N LEU A 21 -45.97 4.21 -19.04
CA LEU A 21 -45.30 5.36 -18.41
C LEU A 21 -44.14 4.92 -17.51
N ARG A 22 -44.32 3.84 -16.74
CA ARG A 22 -43.26 3.27 -15.89
C ARG A 22 -42.10 2.69 -16.73
N LEU A 23 -42.42 2.01 -17.83
CA LEU A 23 -41.40 1.44 -18.72
C LEU A 23 -40.60 2.54 -19.44
N GLY A 24 -41.23 3.65 -19.83
CA GLY A 24 -40.53 4.81 -20.40
C GLY A 24 -39.49 5.40 -19.45
N LEU A 25 -39.89 5.68 -18.20
CA LEU A 25 -38.96 6.23 -17.19
C LEU A 25 -37.80 5.28 -16.86
N LEU A 26 -38.05 3.96 -16.88
CA LEU A 26 -37.00 2.96 -16.68
C LEU A 26 -36.03 2.88 -17.86
N GLN A 27 -36.54 3.04 -19.08
CA GLN A 27 -35.73 3.05 -20.30
C GLN A 27 -34.86 4.31 -20.35
N ASP A 28 -35.43 5.47 -20.05
CA ASP A 28 -34.69 6.75 -20.01
C ASP A 28 -33.57 6.71 -18.96
N ALA A 29 -33.86 6.19 -17.76
CA ALA A 29 -32.85 6.03 -16.71
C ALA A 29 -31.73 5.06 -17.10
N PHE A 30 -32.06 3.97 -17.81
CA PHE A 30 -31.05 3.05 -18.33
C PHE A 30 -30.18 3.74 -19.39
N ASP A 31 -30.80 4.44 -20.34
CA ASP A 31 -30.09 5.11 -21.43
C ASP A 31 -29.11 6.17 -20.90
N ASP A 32 -29.51 6.93 -19.88
CA ASP A 32 -28.65 7.92 -19.23
C ASP A 32 -27.48 7.27 -18.48
N ALA A 33 -27.72 6.15 -17.80
CA ALA A 33 -26.65 5.38 -17.16
C ALA A 33 -25.65 4.85 -18.18
N VAL A 34 -26.11 4.24 -19.28
CA VAL A 34 -25.21 3.71 -20.32
C VAL A 34 -24.36 4.82 -20.95
N LYS A 35 -24.96 5.97 -21.28
CA LYS A 35 -24.23 7.14 -21.77
C LYS A 35 -23.22 7.68 -20.76
N TYR A 36 -23.56 7.69 -19.47
CA TYR A 36 -22.66 8.14 -18.40
C TYR A 36 -21.37 7.32 -18.36
N PHE A 37 -21.46 6.00 -18.57
CA PHE A 37 -20.30 5.12 -18.66
C PHE A 37 -19.59 5.16 -20.03
N GLY A 38 -20.01 6.05 -20.94
CA GLY A 38 -19.39 6.25 -22.25
C GLY A 38 -19.81 5.21 -23.31
N GLU A 39 -20.86 4.43 -23.04
CA GLU A 39 -21.39 3.42 -23.96
C GLU A 39 -22.61 3.95 -24.73
N ASN A 40 -22.97 3.27 -25.82
CA ASN A 40 -24.14 3.63 -26.62
C ASN A 40 -25.34 2.74 -26.25
N PRO A 41 -26.44 3.30 -25.71
CA PRO A 41 -27.61 2.50 -25.30
C PRO A 41 -28.28 1.74 -26.45
N LYS A 42 -28.05 2.14 -27.71
CA LYS A 42 -28.56 1.41 -28.88
C LYS A 42 -27.80 0.12 -29.17
N THR A 43 -26.54 0.02 -28.74
CA THR A 43 -25.68 -1.13 -29.00
C THR A 43 -25.36 -1.93 -27.74
N THR A 44 -25.60 -1.36 -26.56
CA THR A 44 -25.38 -2.00 -25.27
C THR A 44 -26.72 -2.28 -24.57
N PRO A 45 -27.33 -3.46 -24.80
CA PRO A 45 -28.52 -3.86 -24.07
C PRO A 45 -28.21 -4.16 -22.59
N PRO A 46 -29.22 -4.18 -21.70
CA PRO A 46 -29.04 -4.49 -20.27
C PRO A 46 -28.28 -5.79 -20.00
N SER A 47 -28.45 -6.80 -20.85
CA SER A 47 -27.78 -8.10 -20.76
C SER A 47 -26.27 -8.04 -20.99
N VAL A 48 -25.75 -6.97 -21.61
CA VAL A 48 -24.32 -6.73 -21.81
C VAL A 48 -23.79 -5.76 -20.75
N PHE A 49 -24.56 -4.70 -20.45
CA PHE A 49 -24.18 -3.65 -19.51
C PHE A 49 -24.07 -4.14 -18.05
N PHE A 50 -25.14 -4.71 -17.50
CA PHE A 50 -25.19 -5.03 -16.07
C PHE A 50 -24.22 -6.12 -15.61
N PRO A 51 -23.93 -7.18 -16.40
CA PRO A 51 -22.96 -8.19 -15.99
C PRO A 51 -21.56 -7.65 -15.72
N VAL A 52 -21.20 -6.48 -16.26
CA VAL A 52 -19.93 -5.81 -15.94
C VAL A 52 -19.87 -5.52 -14.43
N PHE A 53 -20.90 -4.87 -13.87
CA PHE A 53 -20.97 -4.56 -12.45
C PHE A 53 -21.13 -5.82 -11.59
N VAL A 54 -21.91 -6.80 -12.04
CA VAL A 54 -22.07 -8.07 -11.32
C VAL A 54 -20.72 -8.79 -11.17
N ARG A 55 -19.94 -8.88 -12.25
CA ARG A 55 -18.59 -9.47 -12.21
C ARG A 55 -17.66 -8.65 -11.33
N PHE A 56 -17.69 -7.32 -11.46
CA PHE A 56 -16.86 -6.43 -10.67
C PHE A 56 -17.12 -6.56 -9.17
N VAL A 57 -18.38 -6.46 -8.73
CA VAL A 57 -18.74 -6.56 -7.30
C VAL A 57 -18.36 -7.93 -6.73
N LYS A 58 -18.57 -9.00 -7.50
CA LYS A 58 -18.17 -10.35 -7.08
C LYS A 58 -16.64 -10.45 -6.91
N ALA A 59 -15.88 -10.01 -7.90
CA ALA A 59 -14.42 -10.04 -7.85
C ALA A 59 -13.87 -9.15 -6.74
N TYR A 60 -14.48 -7.98 -6.51
CA TYR A 60 -14.09 -7.07 -5.43
C TYR A 60 -14.25 -7.70 -4.06
N LYS A 61 -15.41 -8.31 -3.78
CA LYS A 61 -15.64 -9.02 -2.51
C LYS A 61 -14.66 -10.17 -2.30
N GLN A 62 -14.41 -10.95 -3.35
CA GLN A 62 -13.42 -12.03 -3.29
C GLN A 62 -12.00 -11.51 -3.00
N ALA A 63 -11.61 -10.42 -3.65
CA ALA A 63 -10.30 -9.79 -3.43
C ALA A 63 -10.18 -9.19 -2.02
N GLU A 64 -11.27 -8.68 -1.45
CA GLU A 64 -11.32 -8.19 -0.07
C GLU A 64 -11.02 -9.33 0.93
N GLU A 65 -11.71 -10.46 0.80
CA GLU A 65 -11.48 -11.66 1.62
C GLU A 65 -10.04 -12.20 1.48
N GLU A 66 -9.51 -12.26 0.26
CA GLU A 66 -8.13 -12.70 0.00
C GLU A 66 -7.10 -11.75 0.63
N ASN A 67 -7.34 -10.44 0.55
CA ASN A 67 -6.47 -9.43 1.15
C ASN A 67 -6.46 -9.51 2.69
N GLU A 68 -7.62 -9.75 3.31
CA GLU A 68 -7.69 -9.97 4.75
C GLU A 68 -6.94 -11.24 5.17
N LEU A 69 -7.08 -12.33 4.41
CA LEU A 69 -6.37 -13.57 4.69
C LEU A 69 -4.85 -13.40 4.57
N ARG A 70 -4.37 -12.72 3.51
CA ARG A 70 -2.95 -12.41 3.36
C ARG A 70 -2.42 -11.59 4.54
N LYS A 71 -3.12 -10.53 4.94
CA LYS A 71 -2.73 -9.71 6.10
C LYS A 71 -2.62 -10.55 7.38
N LYS A 72 -3.57 -11.45 7.63
CA LYS A 72 -3.52 -12.35 8.80
C LYS A 72 -2.35 -13.32 8.73
N GLN A 73 -2.06 -13.90 7.56
CA GLN A 73 -0.93 -14.82 7.38
C GLN A 73 0.41 -14.10 7.58
N GLU A 74 0.55 -12.89 7.02
CA GLU A 74 1.73 -12.05 7.20
C GLU A 74 1.92 -11.66 8.67
N GLN A 75 0.85 -11.28 9.36
CA GLN A 75 0.88 -10.98 10.81
C GLN A 75 1.28 -12.20 11.64
N ALA A 76 0.68 -13.37 11.38
CA ALA A 76 1.00 -14.59 12.10
C ALA A 76 2.45 -15.05 11.87
N LEU A 77 3.00 -14.82 10.67
CA LEU A 77 4.41 -15.09 10.39
C LEU A 77 5.33 -14.11 11.12
N MET A 78 4.99 -12.82 11.14
CA MET A 78 5.74 -11.79 11.84
C MET A 78 5.76 -12.01 13.36
N GLU A 79 4.60 -12.38 13.94
CA GLU A 79 4.48 -12.72 15.36
C GLU A 79 5.37 -13.91 15.74
N LYS A 80 5.35 -14.99 14.93
CA LYS A 80 6.25 -16.13 15.14
C LYS A 80 7.73 -15.76 15.07
N LEU A 81 8.11 -14.82 14.20
CA LEU A 81 9.48 -14.34 14.09
C LEU A 81 9.89 -13.56 15.35
N MET A 82 9.02 -12.66 15.84
CA MET A 82 9.25 -11.90 17.07
C MET A 82 9.30 -12.80 18.31
N GLU A 83 8.42 -13.81 18.40
CA GLU A 83 8.46 -14.79 19.49
C GLU A 83 9.77 -15.59 19.47
N GLN A 84 10.23 -16.00 18.29
CA GLN A 84 11.51 -16.70 18.14
C GLN A 84 12.70 -15.84 18.56
N GLU A 85 12.72 -14.56 18.17
CA GLU A 85 13.75 -13.59 18.58
C GLU A 85 13.75 -13.38 20.10
N ALA A 86 12.57 -13.19 20.71
CA ALA A 86 12.43 -13.03 22.16
C ALA A 86 12.90 -14.27 22.94
N LEU A 87 12.67 -15.48 22.40
CA LEU A 87 13.17 -16.73 22.99
C LEU A 87 14.70 -16.86 22.90
N MET A 88 15.30 -16.43 21.79
CA MET A 88 16.76 -16.38 21.64
C MET A 88 17.37 -15.35 22.60
N GLU A 89 16.81 -14.16 22.73
CA GLU A 89 17.27 -13.15 23.68
C GLU A 89 17.19 -13.62 25.14
N GLN A 90 16.13 -14.35 25.52
CA GLN A 90 16.04 -14.94 26.86
C GLN A 90 17.10 -16.03 27.11
N GLN A 91 17.44 -16.84 26.10
CA GLN A 91 18.51 -17.84 26.22
C GLN A 91 19.89 -17.18 26.31
N ASP A 92 20.15 -16.12 25.54
CA ASP A 92 21.43 -15.39 25.59
C ASP A 92 21.60 -14.63 26.91
N GLN A 93 20.53 -14.11 27.51
CA GLN A 93 20.60 -13.47 28.84
C GLN A 93 20.82 -14.46 30.00
N LYS A 94 20.46 -15.73 29.84
CA LYS A 94 20.67 -16.79 30.86
C LYS A 94 22.03 -17.46 30.80
N SER A 95 22.81 -17.23 29.75
CA SER A 95 24.16 -17.79 29.63
C SER A 95 25.18 -16.96 30.43
N PRO A 96 25.88 -17.52 31.44
CA PRO A 96 26.81 -16.77 32.31
C PRO A 96 27.95 -16.06 31.55
N SER A 97 28.24 -16.52 30.32
CA SER A 97 29.32 -16.02 29.46
C SER A 97 29.01 -14.65 28.82
N HIS A 98 27.74 -14.29 28.61
CA HIS A 98 27.38 -13.10 27.82
C HIS A 98 27.59 -11.76 28.54
N LYS A 99 27.56 -11.75 29.89
CA LYS A 99 27.89 -10.54 30.69
C LYS A 99 29.34 -10.09 30.50
N SER A 100 30.26 -11.05 30.40
CA SER A 100 31.70 -10.79 30.20
C SER A 100 31.97 -10.23 28.80
N LYS A 101 31.33 -10.79 27.76
CA LYS A 101 31.50 -10.35 26.37
C LYS A 101 31.00 -8.91 26.15
N ARG A 102 29.87 -8.55 26.77
CA ARG A 102 29.33 -7.18 26.71
C ARG A 102 30.23 -6.17 27.44
N GLN A 103 30.69 -6.50 28.64
CA GLN A 103 31.68 -5.67 29.36
C GLN A 103 32.96 -5.48 28.55
N GLN A 104 33.44 -6.53 27.88
CA GLN A 104 34.65 -6.44 27.05
C GLN A 104 34.44 -5.52 25.83
N GLN A 105 33.27 -5.59 25.18
CA GLN A 105 32.93 -4.69 24.07
C GLN A 105 32.81 -3.22 24.50
N GLU A 106 32.22 -2.95 25.67
CA GLU A 106 32.14 -1.59 26.22
C GLU A 106 33.53 -1.03 26.56
N LEU A 107 34.43 -1.84 27.13
CA LEU A 107 35.83 -1.48 27.36
C LEU A 107 36.58 -1.15 26.06
N ILE A 108 36.39 -1.96 25.01
CA ILE A 108 37.02 -1.73 23.70
C ILE A 108 36.50 -0.45 23.05
N ALA A 109 35.21 -0.16 23.14
CA ALA A 109 34.61 1.05 22.58
C ALA A 109 35.12 2.32 23.28
N GLU A 110 35.25 2.28 24.62
CA GLU A 110 35.81 3.37 25.41
C GLU A 110 37.30 3.60 25.07
N LEU A 111 38.09 2.54 24.92
CA LEU A 111 39.49 2.63 24.49
C LEU A 111 39.63 3.21 23.07
N ARG A 112 38.77 2.82 22.13
CA ARG A 112 38.74 3.39 20.77
C ARG A 112 38.34 4.86 20.78
N ARG A 113 37.37 5.27 21.59
CA ARG A 113 37.00 6.70 21.74
C ARG A 113 38.14 7.53 22.31
N ARG A 114 38.92 6.97 23.25
CA ARG A 114 40.10 7.63 23.82
C ARG A 114 41.25 7.73 22.82
N GLN A 115 41.54 6.67 22.05
CA GLN A 115 42.57 6.69 21.00
C GLN A 115 42.28 7.71 19.88
N VAL A 116 41.01 7.88 19.48
CA VAL A 116 40.65 8.85 18.43
C VAL A 116 40.77 10.30 18.91
N LYS A 117 40.62 10.54 20.22
CA LYS A 117 40.72 11.89 20.81
C LYS A 117 42.17 12.34 21.06
N ASP A 118 43.09 11.38 21.22
CA ASP A 118 44.52 11.64 21.50
C ASP A 118 45.38 11.83 20.23
N ASN A 119 44.91 11.35 19.07
CA ASN A 119 45.59 11.53 17.78
C ASN A 119 45.41 12.92 17.14
N ARG A 120 45.16 13.96 17.95
CA ARG A 120 45.10 15.36 17.50
C ARG A 120 46.18 16.20 18.19
N HIS A 121 47.44 15.91 17.86
CA HIS A 121 48.59 16.80 18.03
C HIS A 121 49.35 16.77 16.70
N VAL A 122 49.14 17.72 15.78
CA VAL A 122 49.84 19.02 15.70
C VAL A 122 51.36 18.84 15.75
N TYR A 123 52.00 18.93 14.58
CA TYR A 123 53.01 19.97 14.34
C TYR A 123 53.18 20.20 12.83
N GLU A 124 52.83 21.41 12.39
CA GLU A 124 53.42 22.03 11.21
C GLU A 124 54.84 22.50 11.57
N GLY A 125 55.78 22.35 10.65
CA GLY A 125 56.89 23.29 10.54
C GLY A 125 58.30 22.72 10.69
N LYS A 126 59.06 22.90 9.60
CA LYS A 126 60.53 23.03 9.53
C LYS A 126 61.35 21.80 9.94
N ASP A 127 61.77 21.05 8.93
CA ASP A 127 63.16 21.11 8.44
C ASP A 127 63.25 20.39 7.10
N GLY A 128 63.74 21.09 6.06
CA GLY A 128 63.95 20.59 4.70
C GLY A 128 65.08 19.56 4.57
N ALA A 129 65.30 18.73 5.59
CA ALA A 129 66.33 17.69 5.58
C ALA A 129 65.94 16.47 4.72
N ILE A 130 64.65 16.31 4.41
CA ILE A 130 64.16 15.24 3.52
C ILE A 130 64.44 15.56 2.05
N GLU A 131 64.50 16.85 1.67
CA GLU A 131 64.77 17.26 0.27
C GLU A 131 66.24 17.04 -0.13
N ASP A 132 67.18 17.11 0.83
CA ASP A 132 68.62 16.89 0.62
C ASP A 132 69.00 15.40 0.51
N ILE A 133 68.23 14.49 1.11
CA ILE A 133 68.48 13.03 1.01
C ILE A 133 68.07 12.50 -0.38
N ILE A 134 67.07 13.11 -1.00
CA ILE A 134 66.49 12.66 -2.27
C ILE A 134 67.27 13.22 -3.47
N THR A 135 67.83 14.42 -3.36
CA THR A 135 68.54 15.07 -4.47
C THR A 135 70.04 14.78 -4.40
N GLY A 136 70.41 13.51 -4.60
CA GLY A 136 71.81 13.08 -4.73
C GLY A 136 72.49 13.65 -5.99
N THR A 137 72.79 14.94 -6.00
CA THR A 137 73.57 15.59 -7.06
C THR A 137 74.75 16.36 -6.47
N ALA A 138 75.90 15.69 -6.41
CA ALA A 138 77.23 16.30 -6.32
C ALA A 138 77.90 16.19 -7.73
N PRO A 139 78.98 16.94 -7.99
CA PRO A 139 79.19 17.76 -9.20
C PRO A 139 79.86 17.05 -10.39
N SER A 140 79.66 17.65 -11.57
CA SER A 140 80.54 17.59 -12.75
C SER A 140 80.38 18.86 -13.58
#